data_AF-A0AA37SQW1-F1
#
_entry.id   AF-A0AA37SQW1-F1
#
_cell.length_a   1.000
_cell.length_b   1.000
_cell.length_c   1.000
_cell.angle_alpha   90.00
_cell.angle_beta   90.00
_cell.angle_gamma   90.00
#
_symmetry.space_group_name_H-M   'P 1'
#
loop_
_entity.id
_entity.type
_entity.pdbx_description
1 polymer ?
#
loop_
_entity_poly.entity_id
_entity_poly.type
_entity_poly.pdbx_seq_one_letter_code
_entity_poly.pdbx_strand_id
1 'polypeptide(L)'
;MIKFFRKIRQNLLTENKFSKYLLYAIGEIVLVIVGILFALQINNWNSTKIADNQELDLYAKLLNDLNDNFDFTIMKITEMKRHQNVHYQVYNESKGRAAYDLNTNLNFLHWLQIFEADISEKHTESLSSIRNDNIRDLLKHFIRKEKGVSDNYTRWNKLKQEHVRPFFRKYGIHNTEAAFNDNPYDFAPLGYIDLIDHSKLKELYGSTELDEILFDLRFQTSWTYSSLKNLEISNNEFAEVLVNALTQNGRTKNIKRIPRKHLSDLVTKGKTIDEVIQVINSEDKKDSDYITSIWAINALGYDLFKKKNFNEALKLFKLNTELYPDKANPWDSYSECLMAMGKKEEGIKAYKKFVELSPDNDSAKRTLEELEISE
;
A
#
# COMPACT_ATOMS: atom_id res chain seq x y z
N MET A 1 -34.35 17.37 51.59
CA MET A 1 -35.67 16.72 51.74
C MET A 1 -36.76 17.79 51.72
N ILE A 2 -37.67 17.75 50.75
CA ILE A 2 -38.65 18.80 50.48
C ILE A 2 -39.47 19.06 51.77
N LYS A 3 -39.55 20.32 52.24
CA LYS A 3 -40.16 20.72 53.53
C LYS A 3 -41.58 20.16 53.73
N PHE A 4 -42.27 19.85 52.64
CA PHE A 4 -43.60 19.26 52.57
C PHE A 4 -43.69 17.86 53.22
N PHE A 5 -42.85 16.90 52.82
CA PHE A 5 -42.88 15.53 53.37
C PHE A 5 -42.46 15.48 54.84
N ARG A 6 -41.57 16.39 55.26
CA ARG A 6 -41.17 16.54 56.66
C ARG A 6 -42.36 16.93 57.55
N LYS A 7 -43.23 17.83 57.09
CA LYS A 7 -44.39 18.33 57.84
C LYS A 7 -45.47 17.26 57.98
N ILE A 8 -45.69 16.46 56.94
CA ILE A 8 -46.63 15.32 56.96
C ILE A 8 -46.19 14.25 57.96
N ARG A 9 -44.90 13.88 57.99
CA ARG A 9 -44.37 12.91 58.95
C ARG A 9 -44.49 13.37 60.40
N GLN A 10 -44.18 14.64 60.67
CA GLN A 10 -44.31 15.21 62.02
C GLN A 10 -45.77 15.16 62.51
N ASN A 11 -46.73 15.50 61.65
CA ASN A 11 -48.16 15.42 61.97
C ASN A 11 -48.65 13.97 62.21
N LEU A 12 -48.15 12.99 61.46
CA LEU A 12 -48.52 11.57 61.62
C LEU A 12 -47.96 10.94 62.90
N LEU A 13 -46.81 11.40 63.39
CA LEU A 13 -46.23 10.99 64.67
C LEU A 13 -47.01 11.55 65.87
N THR A 14 -47.49 12.80 65.78
CA THR A 14 -48.29 13.44 66.83
C THR A 14 -49.71 12.89 66.97
N GLU A 15 -50.23 12.20 65.95
CA GLU A 15 -51.58 11.61 65.95
C GLU A 15 -51.62 10.11 66.32
N ASN A 16 -50.57 9.53 66.91
CA ASN A 16 -50.46 8.09 67.23
C ASN A 16 -50.58 7.13 66.01
N LYS A 17 -50.35 7.62 64.78
CA LYS A 17 -50.47 6.87 63.52
C LYS A 17 -49.13 6.28 63.04
N PHE A 18 -48.45 5.54 63.92
CA PHE A 18 -47.10 5.01 63.67
C PHE A 18 -46.97 4.20 62.37
N SER A 19 -47.92 3.32 62.05
CA SER A 19 -47.88 2.50 60.82
C SER A 19 -47.91 3.35 59.55
N LYS A 20 -48.67 4.46 59.54
CA LYS A 20 -48.72 5.38 58.39
C LYS A 20 -47.44 6.20 58.26
N TYR A 21 -46.83 6.57 59.38
CA TYR A 21 -45.51 7.21 59.40
C TYR A 21 -44.44 6.28 58.81
N LEU A 22 -44.41 5.01 59.23
CA LEU A 22 -43.44 4.03 58.73
C LEU A 22 -43.60 3.80 57.22
N LEU A 23 -44.84 3.66 56.74
CA LEU A 23 -45.14 3.50 55.31
C LEU A 23 -44.64 4.69 54.48
N TYR A 24 -44.86 5.92 54.97
CA TYR A 24 -44.39 7.14 54.30
C TYR A 24 -42.87 7.28 54.32
N ALA A 25 -42.21 6.93 55.43
CA ALA A 25 -40.75 6.98 55.53
C ALA A 25 -40.08 5.94 54.63
N ILE A 26 -40.63 4.72 54.57
CA ILE A 26 -40.18 3.68 53.64
C ILE A 26 -40.40 4.13 52.19
N GLY A 27 -41.57 4.70 51.88
CA GLY A 27 -41.86 5.24 50.55
C GLY A 27 -40.86 6.32 50.11
N GLU A 28 -40.48 7.22 51.01
CA GLU A 28 -39.48 8.26 50.72
C GLU A 28 -38.08 7.68 50.49
N ILE A 29 -37.67 6.70 51.30
CA ILE A 29 -36.39 6.00 51.12
C ILE A 29 -36.36 5.27 49.78
N VAL A 30 -37.43 4.53 49.44
CA VAL A 30 -37.56 3.83 48.16
C VAL A 30 -37.48 4.83 46.99
N LEU A 31 -38.12 5.99 47.09
CA LEU A 31 -38.11 7.01 46.03
C LEU A 31 -36.71 7.62 45.84
N VAL A 32 -35.96 7.87 46.93
CA VAL A 32 -34.56 8.30 46.87
C VAL A 32 -33.67 7.21 46.26
N ILE A 33 -33.84 5.96 46.67
CA ILE A 33 -33.08 4.81 46.12
C ILE A 33 -33.33 4.68 44.61
N VAL A 34 -34.59 4.74 44.18
CA VAL A 34 -34.96 4.72 42.75
C VAL A 34 -34.30 5.88 42.00
N GLY A 35 -34.29 7.08 42.56
CA GLY A 35 -33.61 8.24 41.97
C GLY A 35 -32.09 8.03 41.80
N ILE A 36 -31.42 7.45 42.81
CA ILE A 36 -29.99 7.13 42.75
C ILE A 36 -29.72 6.06 41.69
N LEU A 37 -30.54 5.00 41.63
CA LEU A 37 -30.41 3.94 40.65
C LEU A 37 -30.58 4.48 39.22
N PHE A 38 -31.57 5.35 38.97
CA PHE A 38 -31.73 6.01 37.68
C PHE A 38 -30.54 6.89 37.32
N ALA A 39 -30.01 7.67 38.26
CA ALA A 39 -28.82 8.50 38.02
C ALA A 39 -27.59 7.65 37.67
N LEU A 40 -27.37 6.54 38.39
CA LEU A 40 -26.30 5.58 38.09
C LEU A 40 -26.49 4.94 36.72
N GLN A 41 -27.71 4.55 36.37
CA GLN A 41 -28.00 3.95 35.07
C GLN A 41 -27.75 4.93 33.91
N ILE A 42 -28.17 6.19 34.05
CA ILE A 42 -27.89 7.24 33.07
C ILE A 42 -26.39 7.48 32.93
N ASN A 43 -25.66 7.55 34.06
CA ASN A 43 -24.21 7.75 34.04
C ASN A 43 -23.49 6.59 33.34
N ASN A 44 -23.84 5.34 33.69
CA ASN A 44 -23.27 4.14 33.06
C ASN A 44 -23.56 4.08 31.55
N TRP A 45 -24.78 4.45 31.14
CA TRP A 45 -25.15 4.52 29.73
C TRP A 45 -24.34 5.58 28.98
N ASN A 46 -24.17 6.77 29.57
CA ASN A 46 -23.35 7.83 28.97
C ASN A 46 -21.88 7.42 28.86
N SER A 47 -21.30 6.81 29.92
CA SER A 47 -19.93 6.28 29.88
C SER A 47 -19.75 5.21 28.81
N THR A 48 -20.72 4.30 28.66
CA THR A 48 -20.69 3.26 27.62
C THR A 48 -20.73 3.89 26.23
N LYS A 49 -21.63 4.85 26.00
CA LYS A 49 -21.74 5.56 24.72
C LYS A 49 -20.45 6.32 24.36
N ILE A 50 -19.77 6.90 25.34
CA ILE A 50 -18.46 7.55 25.12
C ILE A 50 -17.42 6.52 24.69
N ALA A 51 -17.33 5.39 25.40
CA ALA A 51 -16.40 4.32 25.05
C ALA A 51 -16.68 3.74 23.66
N ASP A 52 -17.95 3.50 23.31
CA ASP A 52 -18.34 2.99 22.00
C ASP A 52 -17.97 4.00 20.88
N ASN A 53 -18.16 5.30 21.11
CA ASN A 53 -17.75 6.32 20.13
C ASN A 53 -16.23 6.40 19.96
N GLN A 54 -15.46 6.31 21.04
CA GLN A 54 -13.99 6.28 20.97
C GLN A 54 -13.49 5.06 20.19
N GLU A 55 -14.12 3.90 20.40
CA GLU A 55 -13.79 2.68 19.67
C GLU A 55 -14.14 2.80 18.18
N LEU A 56 -15.29 3.39 17.83
CA LEU A 56 -15.64 3.68 16.43
C LEU A 56 -14.70 4.69 15.77
N ASP A 57 -14.25 5.71 16.49
CA ASP A 57 -13.29 6.68 15.97
C ASP A 57 -11.91 6.01 15.73
N LEU A 58 -11.51 5.06 16.59
CA LEU A 58 -10.34 4.20 16.37
C LEU A 58 -10.51 3.34 15.12
N TYR A 59 -11.68 2.71 14.90
CA TYR A 59 -11.94 1.90 13.71
C TYR A 59 -11.85 2.73 12.43
N ALA A 60 -12.38 3.95 12.44
CA ALA A 60 -12.28 4.86 11.31
C ALA A 60 -10.83 5.26 11.01
N LYS A 61 -10.04 5.55 12.05
CA LYS A 61 -8.59 5.83 11.91
C LYS A 61 -7.84 4.63 11.33
N LEU A 62 -8.07 3.45 11.90
CA LEU A 62 -7.43 2.22 11.46
C LEU A 62 -7.79 1.88 10.01
N LEU A 63 -9.05 2.07 9.62
CA LEU A 63 -9.48 1.86 8.24
C LEU A 63 -8.78 2.82 7.26
N ASN A 64 -8.56 4.08 7.65
CA ASN A 64 -7.80 5.01 6.82
C ASN A 64 -6.34 4.58 6.70
N ASP A 65 -5.69 4.20 7.80
CA ASP A 65 -4.31 3.70 7.76
C ASP A 65 -4.19 2.41 6.92
N LEU A 66 -5.17 1.49 6.98
CA LEU A 66 -5.22 0.29 6.13
C LEU A 66 -5.42 0.62 4.64
N ASN A 67 -6.13 1.70 4.32
CA ASN A 67 -6.25 2.16 2.93
C ASN A 67 -4.90 2.65 2.38
N ASP A 68 -4.17 3.42 3.17
CA ASP A 68 -2.86 3.92 2.77
C ASP A 68 -1.83 2.77 2.70
N ASN A 69 -1.86 1.85 3.68
CA ASN A 69 -1.04 0.64 3.69
C ASN A 69 -1.33 -0.29 2.50
N PHE A 70 -2.58 -0.37 2.06
CA PHE A 70 -2.96 -1.11 0.86
C PHE A 70 -2.26 -0.57 -0.38
N ASP A 71 -2.35 0.73 -0.64
CA ASP A 71 -1.71 1.36 -1.80
C ASP A 71 -0.17 1.17 -1.77
N PHE A 72 0.43 1.30 -0.59
CA PHE A 72 1.85 1.00 -0.36
C PHE A 72 2.17 -0.47 -0.67
N THR A 73 1.35 -1.41 -0.19
CA THR A 73 1.53 -2.85 -0.42
C THR A 73 1.44 -3.19 -1.91
N ILE A 74 0.51 -2.59 -2.65
CA ILE A 74 0.39 -2.77 -4.12
C ILE A 74 1.63 -2.27 -4.85
N MET A 75 2.17 -1.11 -4.46
CA MET A 75 3.43 -0.59 -4.99
C MET A 75 4.56 -1.60 -4.77
N LYS A 76 4.69 -2.14 -3.55
CA LYS A 76 5.71 -3.14 -3.19
C LYS A 76 5.55 -4.47 -3.93
N ILE A 77 4.33 -4.93 -4.15
CA ILE A 77 4.03 -6.10 -5.01
C ILE A 77 4.53 -5.86 -6.43
N THR A 78 4.26 -4.68 -6.99
CA THR A 78 4.68 -4.31 -8.35
C THR A 78 6.20 -4.28 -8.47
N GLU A 79 6.88 -3.73 -7.46
CA GLU A 79 8.33 -3.71 -7.34
C GLU A 79 8.93 -5.13 -7.30
N MET A 80 8.40 -6.02 -6.45
CA MET A 80 8.85 -7.41 -6.39
C MET A 80 8.65 -8.16 -7.71
N LYS A 81 7.57 -7.87 -8.44
CA LYS A 81 7.39 -8.41 -9.81
C LYS A 81 8.51 -7.96 -10.74
N ARG A 82 8.95 -6.70 -10.68
CA ARG A 82 10.07 -6.20 -11.50
C ARG A 82 11.34 -7.01 -11.22
N HIS A 83 11.67 -7.22 -9.95
CA HIS A 83 12.79 -8.09 -9.57
C HIS A 83 12.65 -9.52 -10.13
N GLN A 84 11.48 -10.17 -9.96
CA GLN A 84 11.25 -11.52 -10.51
C GLN A 84 11.44 -11.59 -12.03
N ASN A 85 11.01 -10.55 -12.75
CA ASN A 85 11.13 -10.50 -14.20
C ASN A 85 12.59 -10.43 -14.65
N VAL A 86 13.41 -9.60 -13.99
CA VAL A 86 14.85 -9.53 -14.31
C VAL A 86 15.53 -10.87 -14.03
N HIS A 87 15.19 -11.54 -12.92
CA HIS A 87 15.74 -12.86 -12.62
C HIS A 87 15.34 -13.89 -13.68
N TYR A 88 14.08 -13.86 -14.14
CA TYR A 88 13.60 -14.72 -15.22
C TYR A 88 14.33 -14.45 -16.54
N GLN A 89 14.44 -13.18 -16.92
CA GLN A 89 15.04 -12.78 -18.19
C GLN A 89 16.51 -13.20 -18.24
N VAL A 90 17.31 -12.80 -17.25
CA VAL A 90 18.74 -13.12 -17.18
C VAL A 90 18.98 -14.62 -17.15
N TYR A 91 18.15 -15.39 -16.44
CA TYR A 91 18.26 -16.84 -16.45
C TYR A 91 17.99 -17.44 -17.84
N ASN A 92 16.96 -16.98 -18.55
CA ASN A 92 16.68 -17.49 -19.89
C ASN A 92 17.71 -17.07 -20.92
N GLU A 93 18.26 -15.86 -20.83
CA GLU A 93 19.40 -15.43 -21.63
C GLU A 93 20.63 -16.32 -21.36
N SER A 94 20.92 -16.59 -20.09
CA SER A 94 22.00 -17.49 -19.66
C SER A 94 21.85 -18.92 -20.21
N LYS A 95 20.61 -19.38 -20.43
CA LYS A 95 20.30 -20.68 -21.03
C LYS A 95 20.13 -20.66 -22.56
N GLY A 96 20.32 -19.52 -23.22
CA GLY A 96 20.07 -19.37 -24.65
C GLY A 96 18.60 -19.55 -25.06
N ARG A 97 17.66 -19.39 -24.11
CA ARG A 97 16.21 -19.52 -24.31
C ARG A 97 15.55 -18.19 -24.64
N ALA A 98 16.22 -17.08 -24.39
CA ALA A 98 15.79 -15.73 -24.72
C ALA A 98 16.96 -14.93 -25.31
N ALA A 99 16.64 -13.97 -26.18
CA ALA A 99 17.58 -12.95 -26.62
C ALA A 99 17.71 -11.87 -25.55
N TYR A 100 18.81 -11.11 -25.61
CA TYR A 100 19.02 -9.94 -24.75
C TYR A 100 17.90 -8.91 -24.95
N ASP A 101 17.32 -8.45 -23.83
CA ASP A 101 16.29 -7.41 -23.82
C ASP A 101 16.86 -6.11 -23.25
N LEU A 102 17.03 -5.11 -24.12
CA LEU A 102 17.51 -3.77 -23.78
C LEU A 102 16.63 -3.06 -22.75
N ASN A 103 15.36 -3.44 -22.61
CA ASN A 103 14.44 -2.83 -21.63
C ASN A 103 14.52 -3.50 -20.26
N THR A 104 15.33 -4.55 -20.11
CA THR A 104 15.54 -5.21 -18.82
C THR A 104 16.53 -4.41 -17.99
N ASN A 105 16.00 -3.67 -17.01
CA ASN A 105 16.82 -2.94 -16.04
C ASN A 105 17.56 -3.93 -15.12
N LEU A 106 18.83 -4.20 -15.43
CA LEU A 106 19.66 -5.16 -14.70
C LEU A 106 19.95 -4.74 -13.25
N ASN A 107 19.77 -3.46 -12.91
CA ASN A 107 20.02 -2.98 -11.56
C ASN A 107 19.08 -3.61 -10.51
N PHE A 108 17.92 -4.13 -10.92
CA PHE A 108 17.06 -4.90 -10.02
C PHE A 108 17.75 -6.16 -9.45
N LEU A 109 18.84 -6.65 -10.05
CA LEU A 109 19.63 -7.76 -9.47
C LEU A 109 20.24 -7.39 -8.11
N HIS A 110 20.71 -6.14 -7.93
CA HIS A 110 21.49 -5.73 -6.75
C HIS A 110 20.88 -4.59 -5.92
N TRP A 111 19.86 -3.90 -6.44
CA TRP A 111 19.12 -2.88 -5.68
C TRP A 111 18.40 -3.49 -4.47
N LEU A 112 18.47 -2.76 -3.37
CA LEU A 112 17.83 -3.11 -2.10
C LEU A 112 16.51 -2.37 -1.97
N GLN A 113 15.63 -2.90 -1.14
CA GLN A 113 14.29 -2.34 -0.95
C GLN A 113 13.89 -2.44 0.52
N ILE A 114 13.12 -1.47 0.97
CA ILE A 114 12.67 -1.40 2.36
C ILE A 114 11.15 -1.59 2.39
N PHE A 115 10.68 -2.25 3.44
CA PHE A 115 9.27 -2.38 3.79
C PHE A 115 9.08 -1.95 5.24
N GLU A 116 8.33 -0.86 5.42
CA GLU A 116 8.02 -0.25 6.71
C GLU A 116 6.69 -0.82 7.22
N ALA A 117 6.67 -1.26 8.49
CA ALA A 117 5.51 -1.90 9.11
C ALA A 117 4.64 -0.87 9.84
N ASP A 118 4.04 0.05 9.06
CA ASP A 118 3.34 1.23 9.57
C ASP A 118 2.15 0.91 10.48
N ILE A 119 1.35 -0.11 10.15
CA ILE A 119 0.17 -0.45 10.96
C ILE A 119 0.61 -0.99 12.31
N SER A 120 1.62 -1.85 12.31
CA SER A 120 2.27 -2.35 13.51
C SER A 120 2.78 -1.20 14.38
N GLU A 121 3.52 -0.24 13.82
CA GLU A 121 4.04 0.90 14.58
C GLU A 121 2.92 1.75 15.19
N LYS A 122 1.91 2.11 14.39
CA LYS A 122 0.84 3.03 14.80
C LYS A 122 -0.19 2.40 15.74
N HIS A 123 -0.47 1.10 15.62
CA HIS A 123 -1.67 0.48 16.22
C HIS A 123 -1.40 -0.65 17.21
N THR A 124 -0.15 -1.05 17.45
CA THR A 124 0.15 -2.11 18.45
C THR A 124 -0.40 -1.76 19.83
N GLU A 125 -0.26 -0.51 20.29
CA GLU A 125 -0.74 -0.08 21.61
C GLU A 125 -2.27 -0.08 21.71
N SER A 126 -2.95 0.14 20.57
CA SER A 126 -4.41 0.16 20.48
C SER A 126 -5.06 -1.22 20.65
N LEU A 127 -4.30 -2.31 20.60
CA LEU A 127 -4.82 -3.66 20.84
C LEU A 127 -5.51 -3.78 22.21
N SER A 128 -5.03 -3.06 23.21
CA SER A 128 -5.56 -3.12 24.57
C SER A 128 -6.90 -2.39 24.75
N SER A 129 -7.19 -1.41 23.89
CA SER A 129 -8.40 -0.57 23.96
C SER A 129 -9.56 -1.09 23.11
N ILE A 130 -9.31 -2.00 22.17
CA ILE A 130 -10.36 -2.62 21.35
C ILE A 130 -11.11 -3.67 22.19
N ARG A 131 -12.40 -3.43 22.40
CA ARG A 131 -13.31 -4.30 23.17
C ARG A 131 -13.87 -5.43 22.32
N ASN A 132 -14.01 -5.22 21.00
CA ASN A 132 -14.46 -6.28 20.09
C ASN A 132 -13.33 -7.30 19.85
N ASP A 133 -13.50 -8.51 20.40
CA ASP A 133 -12.49 -9.58 20.32
C ASP A 133 -12.09 -9.93 18.87
N ASN A 134 -13.06 -10.00 17.95
CA ASN A 134 -12.81 -10.32 16.55
C ASN A 134 -11.94 -9.24 15.86
N ILE A 135 -12.27 -7.96 16.05
CA ILE A 135 -11.49 -6.84 15.48
C ILE A 135 -10.09 -6.79 16.10
N ARG A 136 -9.97 -7.03 17.40
CA ARG A 136 -8.68 -7.08 18.10
C ARG A 136 -7.80 -8.21 17.56
N ASP A 137 -8.37 -9.39 17.36
CA ASP A 137 -7.64 -10.54 16.83
C ASP A 137 -7.23 -10.35 15.36
N LEU A 138 -8.09 -9.74 14.54
CA LEU A 138 -7.76 -9.35 13.17
C LEU A 138 -6.60 -8.35 13.13
N LEU A 139 -6.62 -7.30 13.97
CA LEU A 139 -5.50 -6.36 14.09
C LEU A 139 -4.21 -7.08 14.50
N LYS A 140 -4.28 -7.93 15.53
CA LYS A 140 -3.12 -8.71 16.01
C LYS A 140 -2.56 -9.63 14.93
N HIS A 141 -3.43 -10.24 14.12
CA HIS A 141 -3.01 -11.08 13.00
C HIS A 141 -2.37 -10.26 11.87
N PHE A 142 -2.98 -9.13 11.53
CA PHE A 142 -2.44 -8.20 10.54
C PHE A 142 -1.04 -7.72 10.92
N ILE A 143 -0.86 -7.24 12.15
CA ILE A 143 0.44 -6.78 12.68
C ILE A 143 1.52 -7.87 12.56
N ARG A 144 1.17 -9.14 12.87
CA ARG A 144 2.11 -10.25 12.74
C ARG A 144 2.50 -10.51 11.29
N LYS A 145 1.54 -10.47 10.36
CA LYS A 145 1.81 -10.63 8.92
C LYS A 145 2.71 -9.50 8.40
N GLU A 146 2.39 -8.25 8.75
CA GLU A 146 3.14 -7.08 8.31
C GLU A 146 4.60 -7.12 8.80
N LYS A 147 4.83 -7.46 10.07
CA LYS A 147 6.19 -7.71 10.59
C LYS A 147 6.91 -8.82 9.83
N GLY A 148 6.21 -9.92 9.55
CA GLY A 148 6.76 -11.02 8.75
C GLY A 148 7.17 -10.60 7.33
N VAL A 149 6.45 -9.68 6.71
CA VAL A 149 6.85 -9.07 5.43
C VAL A 149 8.16 -8.27 5.60
N SER A 150 8.26 -7.43 6.64
CA SER A 150 9.49 -6.66 6.91
C SER A 150 10.71 -7.58 7.15
N ASP A 151 10.53 -8.68 7.88
CA ASP A 151 11.56 -9.70 8.08
C ASP A 151 11.99 -10.35 6.75
N ASN A 152 11.04 -10.65 5.86
CA ASN A 152 11.33 -11.20 4.54
C ASN A 152 12.15 -10.22 3.69
N TYR A 153 11.82 -8.91 3.72
CA TYR A 153 12.63 -7.88 3.06
C TYR A 153 14.04 -7.81 3.61
N THR A 154 14.20 -7.90 4.93
CA THR A 154 15.52 -7.93 5.58
C THR A 154 16.36 -9.10 5.10
N ARG A 155 15.79 -10.32 5.07
CA ARG A 155 16.49 -11.52 4.56
C ARG A 155 16.83 -11.42 3.08
N TRP A 156 15.89 -10.91 2.28
CA TRP A 156 16.08 -10.71 0.85
C TRP A 156 17.18 -9.69 0.53
N ASN A 157 17.25 -8.59 1.29
CA ASN A 157 18.34 -7.61 1.17
C ASN A 157 19.69 -8.22 1.59
N LYS A 158 19.70 -9.01 2.67
CA LYS A 158 20.91 -9.70 3.15
C LYS A 158 21.48 -10.63 2.07
N LEU A 159 20.62 -11.42 1.39
CA LEU A 159 21.03 -12.24 0.24
C LEU A 159 21.79 -11.41 -0.81
N LYS A 160 21.25 -10.25 -1.18
CA LYS A 160 21.90 -9.37 -2.17
C LYS A 160 23.22 -8.80 -1.68
N GLN A 161 23.29 -8.41 -0.40
CA GLN A 161 24.49 -7.83 0.19
C GLN A 161 25.62 -8.85 0.35
N GLU A 162 25.30 -10.08 0.72
CA GLU A 162 26.27 -11.12 1.07
C GLU A 162 26.64 -12.04 -0.09
N HIS A 163 25.79 -12.17 -1.10
CA HIS A 163 26.02 -13.09 -2.23
C HIS A 163 26.11 -12.36 -3.56
N VAL A 164 25.09 -11.56 -3.94
CA VAL A 164 25.03 -10.93 -5.27
C VAL A 164 26.10 -9.86 -5.45
N ARG A 165 26.22 -8.91 -4.51
CA ARG A 165 27.19 -7.81 -4.63
C ARG A 165 28.64 -8.31 -4.59
N PRO A 166 29.03 -9.26 -3.72
CA PRO A 166 30.36 -9.86 -3.77
C PRO A 166 30.63 -10.61 -5.07
N PHE A 167 29.66 -11.35 -5.60
CA PHE A 167 29.76 -11.98 -6.92
C PHE A 167 30.01 -10.95 -8.03
N PHE A 168 29.26 -9.84 -8.04
CA PHE A 168 29.49 -8.77 -9.02
C PHE A 168 30.87 -8.12 -8.90
N ARG A 169 31.40 -7.95 -7.67
CA ARG A 169 32.77 -7.46 -7.46
C ARG A 169 33.81 -8.45 -7.97
N LYS A 170 33.64 -9.75 -7.64
CA LYS A 170 34.57 -10.83 -8.02
C LYS A 170 34.79 -10.90 -9.52
N TYR A 171 33.74 -10.67 -10.31
CA TYR A 171 33.78 -10.78 -11.77
C TYR A 171 33.81 -9.43 -12.51
N GLY A 172 33.92 -8.31 -11.79
CA GLY A 172 33.96 -6.98 -12.41
C GLY A 172 32.67 -6.61 -13.17
N ILE A 173 31.51 -7.12 -12.71
CA ILE A 173 30.20 -6.86 -13.35
C ILE A 173 29.70 -5.43 -13.07
N HIS A 174 30.16 -4.80 -11.99
CA HIS A 174 29.76 -3.41 -11.74
C HIS A 174 30.32 -2.50 -12.83
N ASN A 175 29.45 -1.75 -13.48
CA ASN A 175 29.83 -0.72 -14.44
C ASN A 175 30.37 0.50 -13.70
N THR A 176 31.66 0.47 -13.38
CA THR A 176 32.32 1.54 -12.64
C THR A 176 32.39 2.83 -13.44
N GLU A 177 32.53 2.74 -14.77
CA GLU A 177 32.54 3.92 -15.62
C GLU A 177 31.20 4.65 -15.52
N ALA A 178 30.07 3.96 -15.69
CA ALA A 178 28.75 4.57 -15.53
C ALA A 178 28.53 5.16 -14.13
N ALA A 179 29.07 4.55 -13.08
CA ALA A 179 28.95 5.06 -11.71
C ALA A 179 29.76 6.36 -11.45
N PHE A 180 30.75 6.67 -12.30
CA PHE A 180 31.64 7.84 -12.15
C PHE A 180 31.69 8.74 -13.39
N ASN A 181 30.83 8.50 -14.39
CA ASN A 181 30.74 9.29 -15.62
C ASN A 181 30.11 10.67 -15.38
N ASP A 182 29.45 10.84 -14.23
CA ASP A 182 28.82 12.07 -13.82
C ASP A 182 29.84 13.10 -13.31
N ASN A 183 29.54 14.39 -13.52
CA ASN A 183 30.32 15.51 -12.99
C ASN A 183 30.46 15.35 -11.46
N PRO A 184 31.63 15.59 -10.84
CA PRO A 184 31.87 15.42 -9.40
C PRO A 184 30.88 16.12 -8.44
N TYR A 185 30.01 16.99 -8.96
CA TYR A 185 29.01 17.75 -8.20
C TYR A 185 27.56 17.46 -8.59
N ASP A 186 27.31 16.55 -9.52
CA ASP A 186 25.96 16.22 -10.02
C ASP A 186 25.84 14.70 -10.23
N PHE A 187 25.43 13.98 -9.18
CA PHE A 187 25.16 12.55 -9.27
C PHE A 187 23.73 12.31 -9.77
N ALA A 188 23.60 11.67 -10.93
CA ALA A 188 22.34 11.12 -11.38
C ALA A 188 21.69 10.26 -10.27
N PRO A 189 20.36 10.32 -10.08
CA PRO A 189 19.70 9.32 -9.26
C PRO A 189 20.08 7.94 -9.81
N LEU A 190 20.67 7.08 -8.97
CA LEU A 190 21.19 5.75 -9.34
C LEU A 190 20.18 4.88 -10.10
N GLY A 191 18.88 5.22 -10.02
CA GLY A 191 17.78 4.62 -10.77
C GLY A 191 17.91 4.69 -12.30
N TYR A 192 18.65 5.66 -12.84
CA TYR A 192 18.77 5.92 -14.28
C TYR A 192 20.15 5.55 -14.84
N ILE A 193 21.06 5.03 -14.01
CA ILE A 193 22.40 4.62 -14.41
C ILE A 193 22.43 3.11 -14.59
N ASP A 194 22.97 2.62 -15.70
CA ASP A 194 23.24 1.19 -15.89
C ASP A 194 24.49 0.76 -15.10
N LEU A 195 24.28 0.45 -13.81
CA LEU A 195 25.36 0.07 -12.88
C LEU A 195 25.86 -1.36 -13.10
N ILE A 196 25.23 -2.12 -14.00
CA ILE A 196 25.58 -3.51 -14.34
C ILE A 196 26.08 -3.56 -15.78
N ASP A 197 27.34 -3.97 -15.96
CA ASP A 197 27.91 -4.26 -17.27
C ASP A 197 27.36 -5.61 -17.78
N HIS A 198 26.44 -5.53 -18.73
CA HIS A 198 25.84 -6.71 -19.35
C HIS A 198 26.89 -7.59 -20.05
N SER A 199 27.91 -7.02 -20.68
CA SER A 199 28.93 -7.79 -21.39
C SER A 199 29.70 -8.69 -20.41
N LYS A 200 30.07 -8.15 -19.24
CA LYS A 200 30.72 -8.89 -18.16
C LYS A 200 29.81 -9.92 -17.53
N LEU A 201 28.54 -9.60 -17.33
CA LEU A 201 27.56 -10.56 -16.83
C LEU A 201 27.38 -11.74 -17.81
N LYS A 202 27.35 -11.45 -19.11
CA LYS A 202 27.19 -12.45 -20.18
C LYS A 202 28.36 -13.42 -20.28
N GLU A 203 29.58 -13.00 -19.95
CA GLU A 203 30.74 -13.90 -19.86
C GLU A 203 30.51 -15.06 -18.86
N LEU A 204 29.59 -14.90 -17.90
CA LEU A 204 29.25 -15.91 -16.88
C LEU A 204 28.01 -16.72 -17.19
N TYR A 205 27.38 -16.51 -18.35
CA TYR A 205 26.21 -17.28 -18.75
C TYR A 205 26.53 -18.78 -18.88
N GLY A 206 25.63 -19.60 -18.35
CA GLY A 206 25.83 -21.04 -18.23
C GLY A 206 26.70 -21.49 -17.05
N SER A 207 27.28 -20.57 -16.26
CA SER A 207 28.03 -20.94 -15.06
C SER A 207 27.13 -21.40 -13.91
N THR A 208 27.57 -22.41 -13.16
CA THR A 208 26.86 -22.89 -11.96
C THR A 208 26.71 -21.80 -10.91
N GLU A 209 27.74 -20.98 -10.69
CA GLU A 209 27.69 -19.92 -9.66
C GLU A 209 26.61 -18.87 -9.96
N LEU A 210 26.46 -18.45 -11.22
CA LEU A 210 25.39 -17.53 -11.63
C LEU A 210 24.01 -18.19 -11.50
N ASP A 211 23.87 -19.46 -11.89
CA ASP A 211 22.61 -20.19 -11.79
C ASP A 211 22.11 -20.28 -10.34
N GLU A 212 22.99 -20.62 -9.40
CA GLU A 212 22.64 -20.72 -7.97
C GLU A 212 22.24 -19.35 -7.40
N ILE A 213 22.96 -18.28 -7.77
CA ILE A 213 22.60 -16.92 -7.36
C ILE A 213 21.21 -16.51 -7.91
N LEU A 214 20.94 -16.80 -9.19
CA LEU A 214 19.65 -16.50 -9.81
C LEU A 214 18.52 -17.33 -9.20
N PHE A 215 18.80 -18.57 -8.82
CA PHE A 215 17.86 -19.42 -8.09
C PHE A 215 17.50 -18.81 -6.74
N ASP A 216 18.49 -18.47 -5.90
CA ASP A 216 18.26 -17.89 -4.58
C ASP A 216 17.52 -16.56 -4.67
N LEU A 217 17.92 -15.71 -5.62
CA LEU A 217 17.25 -14.44 -5.90
C LEU A 217 15.79 -14.67 -6.28
N ARG A 218 15.51 -15.59 -7.21
CA ARG A 218 14.14 -15.88 -7.64
C ARG A 218 13.32 -16.48 -6.51
N PHE A 219 13.88 -17.40 -5.73
CA PHE A 219 13.21 -18.05 -4.61
C PHE A 219 12.82 -17.03 -3.53
N GLN A 220 13.79 -16.28 -3.00
CA GLN A 220 13.54 -15.31 -1.92
C GLN A 220 12.61 -14.18 -2.39
N THR A 221 12.77 -13.67 -3.62
CA THR A 221 11.86 -12.65 -4.15
C THR A 221 10.43 -13.17 -4.27
N SER A 222 10.26 -14.43 -4.69
CA SER A 222 8.93 -15.05 -4.81
C SER A 222 8.28 -15.27 -3.45
N TRP A 223 9.08 -15.62 -2.43
CA TRP A 223 8.61 -15.72 -1.06
C TRP A 223 8.14 -14.37 -0.51
N THR A 224 8.94 -13.31 -0.67
CA THR A 224 8.59 -11.94 -0.27
C THR A 224 7.34 -11.46 -1.01
N TYR A 225 7.27 -11.66 -2.33
CA TYR A 225 6.08 -11.37 -3.14
C TYR A 225 4.82 -12.07 -2.62
N SER A 226 4.90 -13.37 -2.30
CA SER A 226 3.79 -14.14 -1.75
C SER A 226 3.35 -13.59 -0.39
N SER A 227 4.31 -13.21 0.48
CA SER A 227 4.00 -12.62 1.78
C SER A 227 3.27 -11.26 1.65
N LEU A 228 3.63 -10.44 0.66
CA LEU A 228 2.92 -9.20 0.35
C LEU A 228 1.49 -9.46 -0.14
N LYS A 229 1.29 -10.43 -1.05
CA LYS A 229 -0.06 -10.82 -1.49
C LYS A 229 -0.93 -11.31 -0.32
N ASN A 230 -0.35 -12.06 0.61
CA ASN A 230 -1.05 -12.50 1.82
C ASN A 230 -1.37 -11.35 2.78
N LEU A 231 -0.52 -10.33 2.84
CA LEU A 231 -0.77 -9.10 3.60
C LEU A 231 -1.92 -8.30 2.98
N GLU A 232 -1.90 -8.12 1.66
CA GLU A 232 -2.96 -7.45 0.90
C GLU A 232 -4.33 -8.11 1.11
N ILE A 233 -4.40 -9.45 1.03
CA ILE A 233 -5.64 -10.20 1.33
C ILE A 233 -6.09 -9.92 2.76
N SER A 234 -5.16 -9.96 3.72
CA SER A 234 -5.47 -9.66 5.13
C SER A 234 -5.96 -8.23 5.34
N ASN A 235 -5.42 -7.27 4.58
CA ASN A 235 -5.83 -5.88 4.62
C ASN A 235 -7.28 -5.75 4.16
N ASN A 236 -7.62 -6.43 3.07
CA ASN A 236 -8.95 -6.43 2.50
C ASN A 236 -10.00 -7.02 3.45
N GLU A 237 -9.73 -8.22 3.97
CA GLU A 237 -10.58 -8.89 4.95
C GLU A 237 -10.79 -8.01 6.20
N PHE A 238 -9.72 -7.40 6.70
CA PHE A 238 -9.80 -6.61 7.91
C PHE A 238 -10.58 -5.31 7.70
N ALA A 239 -10.29 -4.61 6.60
CA ALA A 239 -10.98 -3.37 6.26
C ALA A 239 -12.48 -3.59 6.04
N GLU A 240 -12.90 -4.71 5.41
CA GLU A 240 -14.30 -5.06 5.25
C GLU A 240 -15.03 -5.19 6.60
N VAL A 241 -14.40 -5.83 7.60
CA VAL A 241 -14.96 -5.95 8.95
C VAL A 241 -15.11 -4.58 9.61
N LEU A 242 -14.12 -3.69 9.47
CA LEU A 242 -14.20 -2.32 10.00
C LEU A 242 -15.29 -1.49 9.33
N VAL A 243 -15.41 -1.57 7.99
CA VAL A 243 -16.48 -0.92 7.23
C VAL A 243 -17.85 -1.38 7.71
N ASN A 244 -18.03 -2.69 7.91
CA ASN A 244 -19.29 -3.24 8.42
C ASN A 244 -19.60 -2.74 9.83
N ALA A 245 -18.61 -2.73 10.73
CA ALA A 245 -18.78 -2.22 12.09
C ALA A 245 -19.16 -0.73 12.11
N LEU A 246 -18.50 0.10 11.31
CA LEU A 246 -18.81 1.53 11.19
C LEU A 246 -20.20 1.76 10.58
N THR A 247 -20.55 1.01 9.54
CA THR A 247 -21.84 1.14 8.83
C THR A 247 -23.01 0.77 9.73
N GLN A 248 -22.90 -0.34 10.48
CA GLN A 248 -23.92 -0.76 11.45
C GLN A 248 -24.17 0.28 12.55
N ASN A 249 -23.18 1.12 12.83
CA ASN A 249 -23.25 2.20 13.83
C ASN A 249 -23.52 3.59 13.21
N GLY A 250 -23.94 3.65 11.92
CA GLY A 250 -24.29 4.90 11.25
C GLY A 250 -23.11 5.84 10.95
N ARG A 251 -21.86 5.36 11.07
CA ARG A 251 -20.63 6.13 10.82
C ARG A 251 -20.19 6.00 9.36
N THR A 252 -21.03 6.37 8.40
CA THR A 252 -20.76 6.15 6.96
C THR A 252 -20.05 7.28 6.23
N LYS A 253 -19.91 8.46 6.86
CA LYS A 253 -19.24 9.61 6.22
C LYS A 253 -17.73 9.37 6.09
N ASN A 254 -17.19 9.58 4.89
CA ASN A 254 -15.75 9.53 4.57
C ASN A 254 -15.08 8.16 4.73
N ILE A 255 -15.84 7.06 4.65
CA ILE A 255 -15.26 5.71 4.56
C ILE A 255 -14.75 5.49 3.14
N LYS A 256 -13.42 5.40 2.95
CA LYS A 256 -12.85 4.83 1.72
C LYS A 256 -13.06 3.31 1.75
N ARG A 257 -13.86 2.78 0.81
CA ARG A 257 -14.19 1.36 0.76
C ARG A 257 -13.02 0.49 0.30
N ILE A 258 -12.87 -0.65 0.98
CA ILE A 258 -12.04 -1.80 0.65
C ILE A 258 -12.98 -3.03 0.74
N PRO A 259 -12.83 -4.08 -0.09
CA PRO A 259 -11.77 -4.32 -1.08
C PRO A 259 -11.92 -3.57 -2.40
N ARG A 260 -10.81 -2.98 -2.87
CA ARG A 260 -10.68 -2.48 -4.23
C ARG A 260 -10.16 -3.60 -5.14
N LYS A 261 -10.81 -3.85 -6.27
CA LYS A 261 -10.46 -4.90 -7.23
C LYS A 261 -9.29 -4.46 -8.11
N HIS A 262 -8.47 -5.40 -8.58
CA HIS A 262 -7.39 -5.04 -9.52
C HIS A 262 -7.96 -4.74 -10.91
N LEU A 263 -7.38 -3.77 -11.61
CA LEU A 263 -7.75 -3.48 -13.01
C LEU A 263 -7.49 -4.69 -13.93
N SER A 264 -6.50 -5.54 -13.61
CA SER A 264 -6.24 -6.79 -14.33
C SER A 264 -7.39 -7.79 -14.26
N ASP A 265 -8.25 -7.70 -13.25
CA ASP A 265 -9.40 -8.60 -13.11
C ASP A 265 -10.44 -8.32 -14.20
N LEU A 266 -10.55 -7.06 -14.64
CA LEU A 266 -11.43 -6.67 -15.74
C LEU A 266 -10.97 -7.29 -17.06
N VAL A 267 -9.67 -7.22 -17.33
CA VAL A 267 -9.06 -7.83 -18.54
C VAL A 267 -9.21 -9.34 -18.50
N THR A 268 -9.01 -9.97 -17.35
CA THR A 268 -9.20 -11.42 -17.17
C THR A 268 -10.64 -11.85 -17.41
N LYS A 269 -11.62 -10.99 -17.10
CA LYS A 269 -13.05 -11.18 -17.39
C LYS A 269 -13.43 -10.85 -18.84
N GLY A 270 -12.46 -10.57 -19.71
CA GLY A 270 -12.68 -10.34 -21.13
C GLY A 270 -12.99 -8.88 -21.51
N LYS A 271 -12.85 -7.92 -20.60
CA LYS A 271 -13.01 -6.51 -20.95
C LYS A 271 -11.86 -6.00 -21.82
N THR A 272 -12.21 -5.18 -22.80
CA THR A 272 -11.27 -4.38 -23.59
C THR A 272 -10.64 -3.28 -22.73
N ILE A 273 -9.48 -2.76 -23.14
CA ILE A 273 -8.83 -1.66 -22.40
C ILE A 273 -9.66 -0.37 -22.48
N ASP A 274 -10.41 -0.14 -23.55
CA ASP A 274 -11.33 1.01 -23.62
C ASP A 274 -12.44 0.91 -22.55
N GLU A 275 -12.99 -0.29 -22.33
CA GLU A 275 -13.92 -0.51 -21.22
C GLU A 275 -13.25 -0.39 -19.84
N VAL A 276 -12.00 -0.82 -19.70
CA VAL A 276 -11.24 -0.63 -18.45
C VAL A 276 -11.03 0.86 -18.18
N ILE A 277 -10.70 1.66 -19.19
CA ILE A 277 -10.55 3.12 -19.09
C ILE A 277 -11.87 3.79 -18.70
N GLN A 278 -13.00 3.33 -19.27
CA GLN A 278 -14.32 3.81 -18.86
C GLN A 278 -14.59 3.55 -17.39
N VAL A 279 -14.25 2.35 -16.89
CA VAL A 279 -14.36 2.03 -15.46
C VAL A 279 -13.48 2.99 -14.65
N ILE A 280 -12.19 3.11 -14.97
CA ILE A 280 -11.25 4.00 -14.25
C ILE A 280 -11.78 5.44 -14.17
N ASN A 281 -12.31 5.97 -15.27
CA ASN A 281 -12.85 7.34 -15.32
C ASN A 281 -14.18 7.51 -14.57
N SER A 282 -14.91 6.42 -14.32
CA SER A 282 -16.16 6.46 -13.55
C SER A 282 -15.96 6.34 -12.04
N GLU A 283 -14.78 5.88 -11.59
CA GLU A 283 -14.49 5.70 -10.18
C GLU A 283 -14.32 7.06 -9.46
N ASP A 284 -14.89 7.19 -8.25
CA ASP A 284 -14.58 8.31 -7.37
C ASP A 284 -13.24 8.04 -6.68
N LYS A 285 -12.31 9.01 -6.68
CA LYS A 285 -11.03 8.91 -5.96
C LYS A 285 -11.18 8.59 -4.46
N LYS A 286 -12.35 8.86 -3.87
CA LYS A 286 -12.69 8.59 -2.46
C LYS A 286 -13.53 7.33 -2.26
N ASP A 287 -14.21 6.83 -3.30
CA ASP A 287 -15.07 5.65 -3.26
C ASP A 287 -14.97 4.92 -4.60
N SER A 288 -13.92 4.11 -4.72
CA SER A 288 -13.57 3.39 -5.94
C SER A 288 -13.69 1.89 -5.72
N ASP A 289 -14.38 1.19 -6.59
CA ASP A 289 -14.48 -0.28 -6.61
C ASP A 289 -13.19 -0.93 -7.11
N TYR A 290 -12.34 -0.18 -7.82
CA TYR A 290 -11.09 -0.66 -8.40
C TYR A 290 -9.86 0.14 -7.91
N ILE A 291 -8.68 -0.48 -8.00
CA ILE A 291 -7.41 0.17 -7.67
C ILE A 291 -6.97 1.00 -8.89
N THR A 292 -7.25 2.30 -8.85
CA THR A 292 -6.97 3.25 -9.95
C THR A 292 -5.74 4.12 -9.70
N SER A 293 -4.86 3.74 -8.77
CA SER A 293 -3.64 4.48 -8.47
C SER A 293 -2.66 4.51 -9.65
N ILE A 294 -1.76 5.50 -9.66
CA ILE A 294 -0.67 5.64 -10.64
C ILE A 294 0.00 4.29 -10.91
N TRP A 295 0.37 3.59 -9.83
CA TRP A 295 1.07 2.32 -9.88
C TRP A 295 0.22 1.18 -10.45
N ALA A 296 -1.09 1.14 -10.13
CA ALA A 296 -1.97 0.10 -10.62
C ALA A 296 -2.26 0.26 -12.13
N ILE A 297 -2.47 1.51 -12.59
CA ILE A 297 -2.62 1.82 -14.01
C ILE A 297 -1.31 1.50 -14.75
N ASN A 298 -0.16 1.95 -14.23
CA ASN A 298 1.14 1.64 -14.83
C ASN A 298 1.43 0.14 -14.86
N ALA A 299 1.12 -0.60 -13.80
CA ALA A 299 1.34 -2.04 -13.74
C ALA A 299 0.57 -2.76 -14.85
N LEU A 300 -0.70 -2.41 -15.08
CA LEU A 300 -1.48 -2.96 -16.18
C LEU A 300 -0.91 -2.56 -17.55
N GLY A 301 -0.47 -1.30 -17.70
CA GLY A 301 0.22 -0.82 -18.90
C GLY A 301 1.47 -1.64 -19.22
N TYR A 302 2.35 -1.86 -18.23
CA TYR A 302 3.56 -2.66 -18.40
C TYR A 302 3.28 -4.15 -18.64
N ASP A 303 2.21 -4.72 -18.08
CA ASP A 303 1.78 -6.09 -18.38
C ASP A 303 1.38 -6.24 -19.87
N LEU A 304 0.75 -5.22 -20.46
CA LEU A 304 0.43 -5.18 -21.90
C LEU A 304 1.66 -4.91 -22.76
N PHE A 305 2.52 -3.98 -22.32
CA PHE A 305 3.76 -3.62 -22.99
C PHE A 305 4.66 -4.85 -23.18
N LYS A 306 4.85 -5.67 -22.14
CA LYS A 306 5.61 -6.92 -22.21
C LYS A 306 5.02 -7.96 -23.17
N LYS A 307 3.70 -7.97 -23.31
CA LYS A 307 2.99 -8.79 -24.30
C LYS A 307 3.07 -8.21 -25.71
N LYS A 308 3.85 -7.14 -25.91
CA LYS A 308 4.00 -6.38 -27.16
C LYS A 308 2.69 -5.76 -27.65
N ASN A 309 1.70 -5.62 -26.77
CA ASN A 309 0.44 -4.96 -27.09
C ASN A 309 0.57 -3.44 -26.87
N PHE A 310 1.46 -2.82 -27.64
CA PHE A 310 1.88 -1.43 -27.42
C PHE A 310 0.75 -0.42 -27.58
N ASN A 311 -0.17 -0.64 -28.52
CA ASN A 311 -1.31 0.26 -28.71
C ASN A 311 -2.21 0.33 -27.46
N GLU A 312 -2.51 -0.82 -26.86
CA GLU A 312 -3.35 -0.87 -25.66
C GLU A 312 -2.59 -0.41 -24.41
N ALA A 313 -1.29 -0.71 -24.30
CA ALA A 313 -0.42 -0.17 -23.25
C ALA A 313 -0.36 1.36 -23.30
N LEU A 314 -0.21 1.93 -24.50
CA LEU A 314 -0.12 3.37 -24.72
C LEU A 314 -1.38 4.10 -24.25
N LYS A 315 -2.58 3.52 -24.47
CA LYS A 315 -3.83 4.10 -23.96
C LYS A 315 -3.82 4.25 -22.44
N LEU A 316 -3.34 3.24 -21.71
CA LEU A 316 -3.25 3.28 -20.25
C LEU A 316 -2.19 4.26 -19.75
N PHE A 317 -1.01 4.28 -20.37
CA PHE A 317 0.04 5.23 -20.01
C PHE A 317 -0.40 6.68 -20.26
N LYS A 318 -1.07 6.93 -21.40
CA LYS A 318 -1.68 8.23 -21.69
C LYS A 318 -2.75 8.61 -20.68
N LEU A 319 -3.67 7.70 -20.33
CA LEU A 319 -4.65 7.95 -19.29
C LEU A 319 -3.96 8.33 -17.96
N ASN A 320 -2.87 7.65 -17.63
CA ASN A 320 -2.13 7.92 -16.39
C ASN A 320 -1.55 9.35 -16.36
N THR A 321 -1.06 9.87 -17.49
CA THR A 321 -0.59 11.27 -17.59
C THR A 321 -1.74 12.28 -17.52
N GLU A 322 -2.93 11.92 -18.00
CA GLU A 322 -4.14 12.75 -17.91
C GLU A 322 -4.69 12.82 -16.47
N LEU A 323 -4.67 11.71 -15.74
CA LEU A 323 -5.16 11.63 -14.35
C LEU A 323 -4.19 12.20 -13.32
N TYR A 324 -2.89 12.15 -13.61
CA TYR A 324 -1.80 12.57 -12.72
C TYR A 324 -0.75 13.44 -13.45
N PRO A 325 -1.17 14.59 -14.00
CA PRO A 325 -0.32 15.42 -14.87
C PRO A 325 0.89 16.03 -14.16
N ASP A 326 0.85 16.12 -12.83
CA ASP A 326 1.89 16.67 -11.96
C ASP A 326 2.90 15.62 -11.46
N LYS A 327 2.78 14.36 -11.91
CA LYS A 327 3.66 13.26 -11.48
C LYS A 327 4.58 12.85 -12.60
N ALA A 328 5.88 12.78 -12.31
CA ALA A 328 6.91 12.45 -13.30
C ALA A 328 6.77 11.03 -13.87
N ASN A 329 6.52 10.01 -13.02
CA ASN A 329 6.54 8.60 -13.44
C ASN A 329 5.57 8.24 -14.59
N PRO A 330 4.30 8.70 -14.62
CA PRO A 330 3.43 8.52 -15.78
C PRO A 330 4.03 8.99 -17.11
N TRP A 331 4.70 10.15 -17.13
CA TRP A 331 5.27 10.72 -18.35
C TRP A 331 6.47 9.93 -18.86
N ASP A 332 7.27 9.38 -17.95
CA ASP A 332 8.37 8.48 -18.27
C ASP A 332 7.86 7.19 -18.95
N SER A 333 6.89 6.50 -18.33
CA SER A 333 6.29 5.28 -18.91
C SER A 333 5.57 5.54 -20.24
N TYR A 334 4.93 6.71 -20.39
CA TYR A 334 4.31 7.11 -21.66
C TYR A 334 5.36 7.36 -22.75
N SER A 335 6.45 8.06 -22.42
CA SER A 335 7.59 8.25 -23.32
C SER A 335 8.19 6.93 -23.77
N GLU A 336 8.53 6.05 -22.82
CA GLU A 336 9.11 4.73 -23.09
C GLU A 336 8.26 3.94 -24.10
N CYS A 337 6.93 3.94 -23.92
CA CYS A 337 6.03 3.25 -24.84
C CYS A 337 6.01 3.87 -26.24
N LEU A 338 6.03 5.21 -26.35
CA LEU A 338 6.09 5.91 -27.64
C LEU A 338 7.38 5.61 -28.39
N MET A 339 8.51 5.63 -27.68
CA MET A 339 9.83 5.33 -28.24
C MET A 339 9.90 3.89 -28.75
N ALA A 340 9.39 2.92 -27.97
CA ALA A 340 9.29 1.52 -28.41
C ALA A 340 8.40 1.31 -29.64
N MET A 341 7.41 2.19 -29.86
CA MET A 341 6.55 2.20 -31.05
C MET A 341 7.16 2.95 -32.25
N GLY A 342 8.38 3.49 -32.12
CA GLY A 342 9.03 4.30 -33.15
C GLY A 342 8.49 5.73 -33.29
N LYS A 343 7.63 6.17 -32.37
CA LYS A 343 7.06 7.52 -32.37
C LYS A 343 7.98 8.51 -31.66
N LYS A 344 9.18 8.69 -32.21
CA LYS A 344 10.30 9.38 -31.55
C LYS A 344 9.96 10.81 -31.13
N GLU A 345 9.41 11.63 -32.03
CA GLU A 345 9.03 13.01 -31.73
C GLU A 345 8.02 13.13 -30.56
N GLU A 346 6.99 12.26 -30.55
CA GLU A 346 5.99 12.23 -29.47
C GLU A 346 6.63 11.75 -28.15
N GLY A 347 7.49 10.74 -28.22
CA GLY A 347 8.22 10.19 -27.07
C GLY A 347 9.11 11.25 -26.42
N ILE A 348 9.90 11.96 -27.22
CA ILE A 348 10.75 13.07 -26.73
C ILE A 348 9.90 14.15 -26.06
N LYS A 349 8.75 14.52 -26.62
CA LYS A 349 7.83 15.48 -25.97
C LYS A 349 7.34 15.00 -24.61
N ALA A 350 6.99 13.72 -24.49
CA ALA A 350 6.61 13.13 -23.20
C ALA A 350 7.79 13.09 -22.22
N TYR A 351 8.99 12.74 -22.70
CA TYR A 351 10.21 12.72 -21.90
C TYR A 351 10.60 14.11 -21.38
N LYS A 352 10.47 15.16 -22.21
CA LYS A 352 10.61 16.56 -21.78
C LYS A 352 9.72 16.85 -20.58
N LYS A 353 8.47 16.39 -20.61
CA LYS A 353 7.54 16.60 -19.51
C LYS A 353 7.96 15.86 -18.23
N PHE A 354 8.50 14.64 -18.37
CA PHE A 354 9.10 13.91 -17.26
C PHE A 354 10.29 14.68 -16.64
N VAL A 355 11.17 15.24 -17.47
CA VAL A 355 12.32 16.06 -17.04
C VAL A 355 11.87 17.35 -16.35
N GLU A 356 10.87 18.06 -16.90
CA GLU A 356 10.29 19.26 -16.27
C GLU A 356 9.77 18.98 -14.86
N LEU A 357 9.15 17.82 -14.65
CA LEU A 357 8.59 17.39 -13.36
C LEU A 357 9.65 16.78 -12.42
N SER A 358 10.88 16.61 -12.91
CA SER A 358 12.02 16.07 -12.17
C SER A 358 13.20 17.06 -12.24
N PRO A 359 13.05 18.31 -11.77
CA PRO A 359 14.04 19.38 -12.00
C PRO A 359 15.41 19.08 -11.38
N ASP A 360 15.48 18.20 -10.38
CA ASP A 360 16.71 17.78 -9.72
C ASP A 360 17.33 16.51 -10.36
N ASN A 361 16.79 16.05 -11.49
CA ASN A 361 17.26 14.86 -12.20
C ASN A 361 18.09 15.28 -13.43
N ASP A 362 19.32 15.71 -13.19
CA ASP A 362 20.23 16.15 -14.26
C ASP A 362 20.60 15.02 -15.24
N SER A 363 20.55 13.76 -14.79
CA SER A 363 20.64 12.58 -15.67
C SER A 363 19.56 12.59 -16.75
N ALA A 364 18.31 12.79 -16.36
CA ALA A 364 17.20 12.83 -17.29
C ALA A 364 17.31 14.01 -18.26
N LYS A 365 17.87 15.16 -17.82
CA LYS A 365 18.18 16.29 -18.71
C LYS A 365 19.22 15.91 -19.78
N ARG A 366 20.31 15.21 -19.40
CA ARG A 366 21.32 14.71 -20.34
C ARG A 366 20.74 13.72 -21.35
N THR A 367 19.97 12.73 -20.88
CA THR A 367 19.30 11.79 -21.78
C THR A 367 18.38 12.52 -22.76
N LEU A 368 17.69 13.56 -22.32
CA LEU A 368 16.87 14.38 -23.21
C LEU A 368 17.73 15.07 -24.29
N GLU A 369 18.87 15.66 -23.93
CA GLU A 369 19.80 16.26 -24.89
C GLU A 369 20.29 15.23 -25.92
N GLU A 370 20.66 14.02 -25.51
CA GLU A 370 21.07 12.94 -26.41
C GLU A 370 19.96 12.49 -27.37
N LEU A 371 18.73 12.41 -26.85
CA LEU A 371 17.55 12.07 -27.65
C LEU A 371 17.24 13.13 -28.70
N GLU A 372 17.46 14.41 -28.38
CA GLU A 372 17.29 15.54 -29.31
C GLU A 372 18.41 15.63 -30.36
N ILE A 373 19.64 15.26 -30.01
CA ILE A 373 20.79 15.27 -30.95
C ILE A 373 20.71 14.13 -31.98
N SER A 374 20.05 13.03 -31.63
CA SER A 374 19.92 11.85 -32.50
C SER A 374 18.75 11.94 -33.50
N GLU A 375 17.99 13.04 -33.49
CA GLU A 375 16.92 13.40 -34.46
C GLU A 375 17.53 14.03 -35.71
#